data_AF-A0A969F019-F1
#
_entry.id   AF-A0A969F019-F1
#
_cell.length_a   1.000
_cell.length_b   1.000
_cell.length_c   1.000
_cell.angle_alpha   90.00
_cell.angle_beta   90.00
_cell.angle_gamma   90.00
#
_symmetry.space_group_name_H-M   'P 1'
#
loop_
_entity.id
_entity.type
_entity.pdbx_description
1 polymer ?
#
loop_
_entity_poly.entity_id
_entity_poly.type
_entity_poly.pdbx_seq_one_letter_code
_entity_poly.pdbx_strand_id
1 'polypeptide(L)'
;MADVDLLKMREFSPRQSDDRDVAAAFAARAADVRAQVVFLLGGGLSEGAREALGALAEEDMVDFCIMVDLANGIDIADVLPLEAETQLHLSEFLDEEPWRSLAVDNDMTVVLAMIEDVLAQSRQSPWHRVSPRLPLALANLMDRVDREQYLHFAGELEARLERHDVDSLDGIGMVLEIVHDGARRVGAHPPAPNRLGTSP
;
A
#
# COMPACT_ATOMS: atom_id res chain seq x y z
N MET A 1 2.81 30.91 -31.88
CA MET A 1 3.49 31.24 -30.60
C MET A 1 2.53 31.36 -29.40
N ALA A 2 1.20 31.38 -29.58
CA ALA A 2 0.25 31.40 -28.45
C ALA A 2 -0.06 30.01 -27.84
N ASP A 3 0.26 28.92 -28.55
CA ASP A 3 -0.06 27.54 -28.11
C ASP A 3 0.87 27.00 -27.02
N VAL A 4 2.13 27.45 -26.98
CA VAL A 4 3.12 26.96 -26.01
C VAL A 4 2.87 27.55 -24.62
N ASP A 5 2.35 28.77 -24.53
CA ASP A 5 2.04 29.42 -23.26
C ASP A 5 0.74 28.86 -22.63
N LEU A 6 -0.22 28.42 -23.44
CA LEU A 6 -1.41 27.69 -22.96
C LEU A 6 -1.07 26.28 -22.46
N LEU A 7 -0.07 25.62 -23.05
CA LEU A 7 0.47 24.35 -22.56
C LEU A 7 1.21 24.51 -21.23
N LYS A 8 2.02 25.57 -21.08
CA LYS A 8 2.71 25.88 -19.82
C LYS A 8 1.76 26.29 -18.69
N MET A 9 0.67 27.00 -18.99
CA MET A 9 -0.36 27.32 -18.00
C MET A 9 -1.21 26.12 -17.60
N ARG A 10 -1.31 25.08 -18.43
CA ARG A 10 -1.99 23.82 -18.07
C ARG A 10 -1.13 22.90 -17.20
N GLU A 11 0.20 23.03 -17.30
CA GLU A 11 1.14 22.34 -16.42
C GLU A 11 1.18 22.97 -15.02
N PHE A 12 0.97 24.28 -14.87
CA PHE A 12 0.72 24.93 -13.57
C PHE A 12 -0.77 24.87 -13.19
N SER A 13 -1.31 23.66 -13.10
CA SER A 13 -2.67 23.45 -12.61
C SER A 13 -2.69 23.55 -11.07
N PRO A 14 -3.68 24.19 -10.43
CA PRO A 14 -3.79 24.26 -8.97
C PRO A 14 -3.77 22.88 -8.28
N ARG A 15 -4.14 21.81 -8.99
CA ARG A 15 -3.96 20.42 -8.52
C ARG A 15 -2.50 20.06 -8.25
N GLN A 16 -1.55 20.53 -9.05
CA GLN A 16 -0.13 20.27 -8.81
C GLN A 16 0.45 21.10 -7.66
N SER A 17 -0.09 22.29 -7.36
CA SER A 17 0.32 23.02 -6.14
C SER A 17 -0.25 22.34 -4.90
N ASP A 18 -1.51 21.92 -4.96
CA ASP A 18 -2.17 21.20 -3.87
C ASP A 18 -1.46 19.86 -3.58
N ASP A 19 -1.11 19.10 -4.62
CA ASP A 19 -0.35 17.84 -4.48
C ASP A 19 1.05 18.05 -3.89
N ARG A 20 1.71 19.17 -4.22
CA ARG A 20 3.03 19.52 -3.65
C ARG A 20 2.93 19.93 -2.18
N ASP A 21 1.92 20.71 -1.82
CA ASP A 21 1.71 21.15 -0.44
C ASP A 21 1.33 19.95 0.44
N VAL A 22 0.51 19.03 -0.06
CA VAL A 22 0.18 17.77 0.62
C VAL A 22 1.42 16.88 0.76
N ALA A 23 2.22 16.73 -0.29
CA ALA A 23 3.45 15.94 -0.23
C ALA A 23 4.47 16.54 0.76
N ALA A 24 4.62 17.86 0.80
CA ALA A 24 5.49 18.54 1.74
C ALA A 24 5.00 18.38 3.20
N ALA A 25 3.68 18.47 3.43
CA ALA A 25 3.10 18.25 4.74
C ALA A 25 3.30 16.79 5.21
N PHE A 26 3.12 15.83 4.31
CA PHE A 26 3.40 14.42 4.60
C PHE A 26 4.87 14.18 4.94
N ALA A 27 5.80 14.73 4.14
CA ALA A 27 7.24 14.60 4.39
C ALA A 27 7.65 15.22 5.74
N ALA A 28 7.10 16.39 6.08
CA ALA A 28 7.33 17.00 7.39
C ALA A 28 6.82 16.10 8.53
N ARG A 29 5.60 15.57 8.40
CA ARG A 29 5.04 14.64 9.39
C ARG A 29 5.86 13.36 9.51
N ALA A 30 6.30 12.81 8.38
CA ALA A 30 7.12 11.61 8.36
C ALA A 30 8.50 11.83 9.00
N ALA A 31 9.11 13.00 8.83
CA ALA A 31 10.33 13.37 9.54
C ALA A 31 10.11 13.44 11.06
N ASP A 32 8.98 13.99 11.51
CA ASP A 32 8.63 14.07 12.94
C ASP A 32 8.39 12.68 13.55
N VAL A 33 7.61 11.84 12.88
CA VAL A 33 7.35 10.45 13.32
C VAL A 33 8.66 9.66 13.37
N ARG A 34 9.51 9.78 12.34
CA ARG A 34 10.84 9.16 12.34
C ARG A 34 11.67 9.61 13.54
N ALA A 35 11.69 10.91 13.86
CA ALA A 35 12.45 11.42 14.99
C ALA A 35 11.95 10.85 16.33
N GLN A 36 10.63 10.70 16.50
CA GLN A 36 10.03 10.06 17.66
C GLN A 36 10.41 8.58 17.76
N VAL A 37 10.30 7.83 16.65
CA VAL A 37 10.71 6.42 16.59
C VAL A 37 12.18 6.26 16.98
N VAL A 38 13.08 7.05 16.40
CA VAL A 38 14.52 7.02 16.73
C VAL A 38 14.76 7.35 18.21
N PHE A 39 14.04 8.33 18.75
CA PHE A 39 14.15 8.68 20.16
C PHE A 39 13.70 7.53 21.08
N LEU A 40 12.56 6.89 20.77
CA LEU A 40 11.99 5.82 21.59
C LEU A 40 12.81 4.54 21.52
N LEU A 41 13.35 4.21 20.34
CA LEU A 41 14.01 2.92 20.07
C LEU A 41 15.54 3.00 20.04
N GLY A 42 16.14 4.19 20.17
CA GLY A 42 17.60 4.37 20.12
C GLY A 42 18.37 3.65 21.25
N GLY A 43 17.67 3.20 22.30
CA GLY A 43 18.22 2.36 23.38
C GLY A 43 17.65 0.93 23.39
N GLY A 44 16.88 0.53 22.38
CA GLY A 44 16.16 -0.75 22.32
C GLY A 44 14.68 -0.67 22.70
N LEU A 45 13.94 -1.74 22.41
CA LEU A 45 12.50 -1.85 22.67
C LEU A 45 12.19 -2.09 24.16
N SER A 46 12.14 -1.01 24.94
CA SER A 46 11.71 -1.04 26.34
C SER A 46 10.18 -1.06 26.50
N GLU A 47 9.69 -1.39 27.70
CA GLU A 47 8.25 -1.34 28.00
C GLU A 47 7.65 0.06 27.78
N GLY A 48 8.34 1.11 28.24
CA GLY A 48 7.90 2.49 28.02
C GLY A 48 7.97 2.92 26.54
N ALA A 49 8.93 2.40 25.78
CA ALA A 49 8.97 2.62 24.34
C ALA A 49 7.79 1.94 23.63
N ARG A 50 7.45 0.70 24.03
CA ARG A 50 6.29 -0.03 23.50
C ARG A 50 4.97 0.72 23.76
N GLU A 51 4.77 1.21 24.98
CA GLU A 51 3.57 2.00 25.32
C GLU A 51 3.48 3.30 24.51
N ALA A 52 4.59 4.02 24.37
CA ALA A 52 4.63 5.26 23.59
C ALA A 52 4.43 5.01 22.08
N LEU A 53 4.99 3.93 21.53
CA LEU A 53 4.75 3.53 20.14
C LEU A 53 3.29 3.12 19.92
N GLY A 54 2.67 2.44 20.90
CA GLY A 54 1.25 2.12 20.87
C GLY A 54 0.38 3.37 20.82
N ALA A 55 0.66 4.35 21.69
CA ALA A 55 -0.05 5.63 21.67
C ALA A 55 0.12 6.38 20.34
N LEU A 56 1.33 6.39 19.77
CA LEU A 56 1.61 7.00 18.47
C LEU A 56 0.85 6.32 17.33
N ALA A 57 0.79 4.98 17.34
CA ALA A 57 0.06 4.19 16.36
C ALA A 57 -1.47 4.36 16.47
N GLU A 58 -1.99 4.56 17.68
CA GLU A 58 -3.43 4.75 17.94
C GLU A 58 -3.93 6.16 17.62
N GLU A 59 -3.07 7.17 17.76
CA GLU A 59 -3.49 8.58 17.66
C GLU A 59 -3.89 8.97 16.23
N ASP A 60 -3.11 8.55 15.24
CA ASP A 60 -3.35 8.86 13.83
C ASP A 60 -2.94 7.71 12.91
N MET A 61 -3.84 7.32 12.01
CA MET A 61 -3.57 6.31 10.98
C MET A 61 -2.45 6.73 10.04
N VAL A 62 -2.25 8.03 9.78
CA VAL A 62 -1.13 8.51 8.95
C VAL A 62 0.20 8.18 9.62
N ASP A 63 0.30 8.35 10.94
CA ASP A 63 1.52 8.05 11.68
C ASP A 63 1.79 6.55 11.72
N PHE A 64 0.75 5.75 11.91
CA PHE A 64 0.85 4.31 11.81
C PHE A 64 1.37 3.86 10.44
N CYS A 65 0.83 4.40 9.34
CA CYS A 65 1.32 4.10 8.00
C CYS A 65 2.79 4.51 7.80
N ILE A 66 3.18 5.68 8.31
CA ILE A 66 4.59 6.11 8.28
C ILE A 66 5.47 5.14 9.06
N MET A 67 5.03 4.68 10.25
CA MET A 67 5.77 3.69 11.04
C MET A 67 5.96 2.37 10.25
N VAL A 68 4.92 1.90 9.56
CA VAL A 68 4.99 0.72 8.68
C VAL A 68 5.98 0.93 7.54
N ASP A 69 5.92 2.08 6.86
CA ASP A 69 6.84 2.40 5.75
C ASP A 69 8.31 2.46 6.23
N LEU A 70 8.54 3.09 7.38
CA LEU A 70 9.86 3.15 8.01
C LEU A 70 10.38 1.76 8.41
N ALA A 71 9.53 0.91 8.97
CA ALA A 71 9.89 -0.47 9.35
C ALA A 71 10.23 -1.33 8.13
N ASN A 72 9.51 -1.13 7.02
CA ASN A 72 9.75 -1.81 5.75
C ASN A 72 10.94 -1.24 4.96
N GLY A 73 11.54 -0.13 5.42
CA GLY A 73 12.62 0.55 4.71
C GLY A 73 12.17 1.15 3.37
N ILE A 74 10.89 1.52 3.28
CA ILE A 74 10.35 2.21 2.11
C ILE A 74 10.92 3.63 2.07
N ASP A 75 11.40 4.03 0.90
CA ASP A 75 11.94 5.37 0.69
C ASP A 75 10.81 6.41 0.76
N ILE A 76 10.87 7.27 1.77
CA ILE A 76 9.98 8.42 1.94
C ILE A 76 10.78 9.65 1.54
N ALA A 77 10.25 10.43 0.59
CA ALA A 77 10.93 11.61 0.08
C ALA A 77 11.33 12.58 1.21
N ASP A 78 12.57 13.05 1.16
CA ASP A 78 13.17 13.98 2.13
C ASP A 78 13.25 13.48 3.58
N VAL A 79 13.03 12.18 3.81
CA VAL A 79 13.15 11.54 5.12
C VAL A 79 14.30 10.53 5.09
N LEU A 80 15.23 10.66 6.05
CA LEU A 80 16.35 9.71 6.15
C LEU A 80 15.85 8.32 6.54
N PRO A 81 16.47 7.23 6.07
CA PRO A 81 16.14 5.89 6.54
C PRO A 81 16.44 5.73 8.03
N LEU A 82 15.80 4.74 8.66
CA LEU A 82 16.15 4.30 10.01
C LEU A 82 17.49 3.57 10.01
N GLU A 83 18.17 3.60 11.15
CA GLU A 83 19.30 2.69 11.38
C GLU A 83 18.78 1.26 11.51
N ALA A 84 19.58 0.27 11.08
CA ALA A 84 19.13 -1.13 10.98
C ALA A 84 18.59 -1.69 12.31
N GLU A 85 19.19 -1.32 13.44
CA GLU A 85 18.75 -1.76 14.77
C GLU A 85 17.40 -1.11 15.17
N THR A 86 17.24 0.19 14.92
CA THR A 86 15.97 0.89 15.14
C THR A 86 14.86 0.33 14.26
N GLN A 87 15.18 0.06 12.99
CA GLN A 87 14.25 -0.55 12.05
C GLN A 87 13.80 -1.93 12.54
N LEU A 88 14.74 -2.77 13.00
CA LEU A 88 14.43 -4.10 13.53
C LEU A 88 13.48 -4.02 14.73
N HIS A 89 13.76 -3.17 15.72
CA HIS A 89 12.89 -3.01 16.89
C HIS A 89 11.50 -2.48 16.54
N LEU A 90 11.40 -1.62 15.52
CA LEU A 90 10.10 -1.15 15.04
C LEU A 90 9.32 -2.27 14.34
N SER A 91 10.00 -3.08 13.52
CA SER A 91 9.40 -4.28 12.91
C SER A 91 8.91 -5.26 13.97
N GLU A 92 9.69 -5.52 15.02
CA GLU A 92 9.29 -6.39 16.14
C GLU A 92 8.03 -5.87 16.83
N PHE A 93 7.93 -4.55 17.06
CA PHE A 93 6.73 -3.94 17.63
C PHE A 93 5.52 -4.10 16.70
N LEU A 94 5.67 -3.85 15.40
CA LEU A 94 4.58 -3.94 14.42
C LEU A 94 4.15 -5.38 14.10
N ASP A 95 4.98 -6.38 14.43
CA ASP A 95 4.64 -7.80 14.32
C ASP A 95 3.79 -8.31 15.51
N GLU A 96 3.63 -7.51 16.56
CA GLU A 96 2.74 -7.81 17.69
C GLU A 96 1.27 -7.42 17.37
N GLU A 97 0.31 -8.15 17.94
CA GLU A 97 -1.11 -7.77 17.88
C GLU A 97 -1.37 -6.53 18.76
N PRO A 98 -2.22 -5.58 18.33
CA PRO A 98 -3.08 -5.59 17.14
C PRO A 98 -2.43 -5.01 15.87
N TRP A 99 -1.21 -4.48 15.98
CA TRP A 99 -0.53 -3.70 14.94
C TRP A 99 -0.29 -4.51 13.67
N ARG A 100 0.05 -5.79 13.83
CA ARG A 100 0.25 -6.69 12.70
C ARG A 100 -1.00 -6.77 11.82
N SER A 101 -2.17 -6.95 12.44
CA SER A 101 -3.43 -7.03 11.71
C SER A 101 -3.72 -5.73 10.95
N LEU A 102 -3.55 -4.58 11.61
CA LEU A 102 -3.72 -3.26 11.00
C LEU A 102 -2.72 -2.99 9.85
N ALA A 103 -1.47 -3.44 9.99
CA ALA A 103 -0.46 -3.29 8.94
C ALA A 103 -0.84 -4.09 7.69
N VAL A 104 -1.38 -5.31 7.88
CA VAL A 104 -1.90 -6.12 6.77
C VAL A 104 -3.12 -5.47 6.12
N ASP A 105 -4.05 -4.91 6.88
CA ASP A 105 -5.22 -4.19 6.34
C ASP A 105 -4.83 -2.93 5.54
N ASN A 106 -3.81 -2.21 6.01
CA ASN A 106 -3.21 -1.10 5.27
C ASN A 106 -2.62 -1.58 3.93
N ASP A 107 -1.82 -2.66 3.97
CA ASP A 107 -1.23 -3.22 2.76
C ASP A 107 -2.29 -3.75 1.77
N MET A 108 -3.40 -4.32 2.27
CA MET A 108 -4.56 -4.68 1.44
C MET A 108 -5.11 -3.45 0.71
N THR A 109 -5.30 -2.34 1.43
CA THR A 109 -5.82 -1.09 0.86
C THR A 109 -4.90 -0.56 -0.24
N VAL A 110 -3.59 -0.52 0.02
CA VAL A 110 -2.59 -0.06 -0.95
C VAL A 110 -2.57 -0.95 -2.19
N VAL A 111 -2.52 -2.27 -2.02
CA VAL A 111 -2.51 -3.22 -3.14
C VAL A 111 -3.79 -3.13 -3.97
N LEU A 112 -4.95 -3.00 -3.33
CA LEU A 112 -6.23 -2.82 -4.03
C LEU A 112 -6.27 -1.50 -4.83
N ALA A 113 -5.68 -0.43 -4.31
CA ALA A 113 -5.53 0.84 -5.04
C ALA A 113 -4.58 0.71 -6.24
N MET A 114 -3.45 0.01 -6.07
CA MET A 114 -2.53 -0.29 -7.17
C MET A 114 -3.20 -1.12 -8.28
N ILE A 115 -4.04 -2.09 -7.91
CA ILE A 115 -4.83 -2.88 -8.85
C ILE A 115 -5.84 -1.98 -9.58
N GLU A 116 -6.61 -1.16 -8.86
CA GLU A 116 -7.57 -0.23 -9.46
C GLU A 116 -6.90 0.71 -10.47
N ASP A 117 -5.71 1.23 -10.17
CA ASP A 117 -4.97 2.11 -11.07
C ASP A 117 -4.53 1.37 -12.35
N VAL A 118 -4.03 0.14 -12.21
CA VAL A 118 -3.75 -0.74 -13.35
C VAL A 118 -5.01 -0.99 -14.18
N LEU A 119 -6.15 -1.31 -13.54
CA LEU A 119 -7.42 -1.55 -14.24
C LEU A 119 -7.87 -0.31 -15.01
N ALA A 120 -7.83 0.87 -14.38
CA ALA A 120 -8.24 2.13 -14.98
C ALA A 120 -7.36 2.56 -16.18
N GLN A 121 -6.06 2.25 -16.14
CA GLN A 121 -5.08 2.68 -17.15
C GLN A 121 -4.70 1.59 -18.17
N SER A 122 -5.15 0.36 -17.96
CA SER A 122 -4.79 -0.84 -18.74
C SER A 122 -4.93 -0.71 -20.26
N ARG A 123 -5.86 0.12 -20.75
CA ARG A 123 -6.05 0.38 -22.19
C ARG A 123 -5.01 1.32 -22.80
N GLN A 124 -4.30 2.07 -21.98
CA GLN A 124 -3.41 3.16 -22.39
C GLN A 124 -1.94 2.81 -22.15
N SER A 125 -1.66 2.04 -21.09
CA SER A 125 -0.32 1.65 -20.70
C SER A 125 -0.31 0.20 -20.20
N PRO A 126 0.76 -0.57 -20.48
CA PRO A 126 0.91 -1.88 -19.88
C PRO A 126 1.08 -1.77 -18.36
N TRP A 127 0.57 -2.76 -17.62
CA TRP A 127 0.53 -2.74 -16.15
C TRP A 127 1.88 -2.40 -15.48
N HIS A 128 2.99 -2.89 -16.03
CA HIS A 128 4.33 -2.70 -15.45
C HIS A 128 4.83 -1.26 -15.54
N ARG A 129 4.21 -0.42 -16.37
CA ARG A 129 4.48 1.03 -16.40
C ARG A 129 3.60 1.81 -15.43
N VAL A 130 2.40 1.30 -15.17
CA VAL A 130 1.45 1.92 -14.23
C VAL A 130 1.86 1.60 -12.80
N SER A 131 2.04 0.30 -12.50
CA SER A 131 2.38 -0.18 -11.16
C SER A 131 3.46 -1.27 -11.23
N PRO A 132 4.74 -0.91 -11.42
CA PRO A 132 5.84 -1.88 -11.52
C PRO A 132 6.03 -2.72 -10.26
N ARG A 133 5.65 -2.21 -9.09
CA ARG A 133 5.80 -2.88 -7.79
C ARG A 133 4.63 -3.79 -7.41
N LEU A 134 3.54 -3.76 -8.18
CA LEU A 134 2.32 -4.53 -7.86
C LEU A 134 2.57 -6.03 -7.61
N PRO A 135 3.36 -6.75 -8.43
CA PRO A 135 3.54 -8.18 -8.22
C PRO A 135 4.22 -8.50 -6.89
N LEU A 136 5.24 -7.71 -6.53
CA LEU A 136 5.98 -7.88 -5.28
C LEU A 136 5.11 -7.52 -4.07
N ALA A 137 4.40 -6.38 -4.13
CA ALA A 137 3.51 -5.95 -3.05
C ALA A 137 2.39 -6.96 -2.80
N LEU A 138 1.78 -7.46 -3.89
CA LEU A 138 0.72 -8.47 -3.81
C LEU A 138 1.23 -9.80 -3.25
N ALA A 139 2.41 -10.27 -3.68
CA ALA A 139 3.01 -11.50 -3.15
C ALA A 139 3.28 -11.38 -1.64
N ASN A 140 3.93 -10.28 -1.22
CA ASN A 140 4.21 -10.02 0.20
C ASN A 140 2.94 -9.93 1.05
N LEU A 141 1.86 -9.35 0.51
CA LEU A 141 0.56 -9.34 1.16
C LEU A 141 -0.01 -10.76 1.27
N MET A 142 -0.04 -11.51 0.16
CA MET A 142 -0.58 -12.87 0.11
C MET A 142 0.18 -13.85 1.02
N ASP A 143 1.43 -13.58 1.38
CA ASP A 143 2.19 -14.37 2.35
C ASP A 143 1.79 -14.10 3.81
N ARG A 144 1.30 -12.89 4.12
CA ARG A 144 1.04 -12.44 5.49
C ARG A 144 -0.41 -12.53 5.93
N VAL A 145 -1.37 -12.38 5.00
CA VAL A 145 -2.80 -12.40 5.31
C VAL A 145 -3.21 -13.68 6.02
N ASP A 146 -4.14 -13.59 6.96
CA ASP A 146 -4.85 -14.76 7.43
C ASP A 146 -6.03 -15.11 6.49
N ARG A 147 -6.84 -16.10 6.89
CA ARG A 147 -7.99 -16.52 6.09
C ARG A 147 -9.09 -15.46 6.02
N GLU A 148 -9.34 -14.73 7.10
CA GLU A 148 -10.40 -13.72 7.16
C GLU A 148 -10.02 -12.49 6.31
N GLN A 149 -8.80 -12.01 6.48
CA GLN A 149 -8.21 -10.93 5.69
C GLN A 149 -8.15 -11.30 4.20
N TYR A 150 -7.76 -12.54 3.88
CA TYR A 150 -7.80 -13.02 2.50
C TYR A 150 -9.22 -12.97 1.92
N LEU A 151 -10.24 -13.44 2.66
CA LEU A 151 -11.62 -13.43 2.18
C LEU A 151 -12.14 -11.99 1.97
N HIS A 152 -11.77 -11.08 2.87
CA HIS A 152 -12.08 -9.66 2.70
C HIS A 152 -11.41 -9.08 1.45
N PHE A 153 -10.11 -9.30 1.29
CA PHE A 153 -9.34 -8.89 0.11
C PHE A 153 -9.96 -9.44 -1.18
N ALA A 154 -10.30 -10.74 -1.21
CA ALA A 154 -10.85 -11.39 -2.38
C ALA A 154 -12.20 -10.79 -2.80
N GLY A 155 -13.10 -10.52 -1.84
CA GLY A 155 -14.38 -9.88 -2.14
C GLY A 155 -14.23 -8.45 -2.67
N GLU A 156 -13.30 -7.68 -2.09
CA GLU A 156 -12.96 -6.33 -2.57
C GLU A 156 -12.33 -6.34 -3.97
N LEU A 157 -11.52 -7.35 -4.26
CA LEU A 157 -10.94 -7.57 -5.59
C LEU A 157 -12.02 -7.94 -6.61
N GLU A 158 -12.94 -8.86 -6.28
CA GLU A 158 -14.07 -9.21 -7.15
C GLU A 158 -14.90 -7.98 -7.50
N ALA A 159 -15.28 -7.18 -6.51
CA ALA A 159 -16.04 -5.95 -6.72
C ALA A 159 -15.30 -4.91 -7.59
N ARG A 160 -13.96 -4.90 -7.59
CA ARG A 160 -13.16 -4.08 -8.52
C ARG A 160 -13.20 -4.67 -9.91
N LEU A 161 -12.94 -5.96 -10.05
CA LEU A 161 -12.94 -6.65 -11.34
C LEU A 161 -14.30 -6.54 -12.03
N GLU A 162 -15.43 -6.64 -11.32
CA GLU A 162 -16.77 -6.48 -11.92
C GLU A 162 -17.05 -5.08 -12.48
N ARG A 163 -16.37 -4.04 -11.97
CA ARG A 163 -16.51 -2.66 -12.47
C ARG A 163 -15.73 -2.43 -13.78
N HIS A 164 -14.83 -3.32 -14.13
CA HIS A 164 -13.95 -3.20 -15.28
C HIS A 164 -14.18 -4.36 -16.27
N ASP A 165 -14.00 -4.11 -17.56
CA ASP A 165 -14.15 -5.15 -18.59
C ASP A 165 -12.85 -5.99 -18.69
N VAL A 166 -12.75 -6.97 -17.79
CA VAL A 166 -11.54 -7.75 -17.43
C VAL A 166 -10.99 -8.59 -18.57
N ASP A 167 -11.85 -9.06 -19.48
CA ASP A 167 -11.52 -10.03 -20.53
C ASP A 167 -10.49 -9.53 -21.56
N SER A 168 -10.15 -8.24 -21.53
CA SER A 168 -9.24 -7.58 -22.46
C SER A 168 -7.94 -7.05 -21.84
N LEU A 169 -7.70 -7.25 -20.55
CA LEU A 169 -6.71 -6.48 -19.80
C LEU A 169 -5.42 -7.27 -19.53
N ASP A 170 -4.35 -6.83 -20.21
CA ASP A 170 -2.98 -7.32 -20.00
C ASP A 170 -2.50 -7.00 -18.56
N GLY A 171 -2.08 -8.03 -17.82
CA GLY A 171 -1.62 -7.91 -16.42
C GLY A 171 -2.53 -8.51 -15.35
N ILE A 172 -3.82 -8.73 -15.64
CA ILE A 172 -4.75 -9.33 -14.65
C ILE A 172 -4.44 -10.81 -14.41
N GLY A 173 -3.98 -11.53 -15.43
CA GLY A 173 -3.60 -12.95 -15.28
C GLY A 173 -2.59 -13.18 -14.15
N MET A 174 -1.55 -12.34 -14.08
CA MET A 174 -0.55 -12.39 -13.01
C MET A 174 -1.14 -12.06 -11.63
N VAL A 175 -2.01 -11.05 -11.54
CA VAL A 175 -2.69 -10.71 -10.27
C VAL A 175 -3.50 -11.92 -9.80
N LEU A 176 -4.28 -12.52 -10.70
CA LEU A 176 -5.07 -13.69 -10.38
C LEU A 176 -4.20 -14.88 -9.99
N GLU A 177 -3.07 -15.12 -10.66
CA GLU A 177 -2.13 -16.20 -10.31
C GLU A 177 -1.61 -16.07 -8.87
N ILE A 178 -1.13 -14.88 -8.48
CA ILE A 178 -0.60 -14.64 -7.12
C ILE A 178 -1.73 -14.79 -6.08
N VAL A 179 -2.93 -14.28 -6.37
CA VAL A 179 -4.09 -14.43 -5.47
C VAL A 179 -4.52 -15.90 -5.34
N HIS A 180 -4.45 -16.69 -6.43
CA HIS A 180 -4.74 -18.12 -6.39
C HIS A 180 -3.75 -18.89 -5.51
N ASP A 181 -2.46 -18.51 -5.55
CA ASP A 181 -1.46 -19.08 -4.65
C ASP A 181 -1.77 -18.73 -3.18
N GLY A 182 -2.14 -17.47 -2.92
CA GLY A 182 -2.62 -17.04 -1.61
C GLY A 182 -3.83 -17.84 -1.11
N ALA A 183 -4.83 -18.06 -1.98
CA ALA A 183 -6.02 -18.86 -1.68
C ALA A 183 -5.67 -20.27 -1.21
N ARG A 184 -4.75 -20.93 -1.92
CA ARG A 184 -4.28 -22.28 -1.59
C ARG A 184 -3.60 -22.32 -0.23
N ARG A 185 -2.80 -21.30 0.10
CA ARG A 185 -2.09 -21.21 1.39
C ARG A 185 -3.06 -21.14 2.58
N VAL A 186 -4.09 -20.32 2.49
CA VAL A 186 -5.05 -20.11 3.59
C VAL A 186 -6.25 -21.05 3.57
N GLY A 187 -6.31 -21.98 2.60
CA GLY A 187 -7.41 -22.94 2.46
C GLY A 187 -8.74 -22.28 2.06
N ALA A 188 -8.69 -21.25 1.22
CA ALA A 188 -9.84 -20.52 0.69
C ALA A 188 -10.03 -20.75 -0.82
N HIS A 189 -11.18 -20.32 -1.34
CA HIS A 189 -11.44 -20.33 -2.77
C HIS A 189 -10.92 -19.02 -3.38
N PRO A 190 -10.26 -19.08 -4.55
CA PRO A 190 -9.83 -17.88 -5.25
C PRO A 190 -11.03 -17.09 -5.79
N PRO A 191 -10.88 -15.77 -5.95
CA PRO A 191 -11.92 -14.95 -6.54
C PRO A 191 -12.19 -15.39 -7.99
N ALA A 192 -13.47 -15.46 -8.35
CA ALA A 192 -13.89 -15.84 -9.70
C ALA A 192 -14.35 -14.58 -10.44
N PRO A 193 -13.64 -14.12 -11.50
CA PRO A 193 -14.21 -13.09 -12.36
C PRO A 193 -15.52 -13.64 -12.93
N ASN A 194 -16.61 -12.92 -12.70
CA ASN A 194 -17.93 -13.31 -13.14
C ASN A 194 -17.88 -13.52 -14.67
N ARG A 195 -18.00 -14.78 -15.12
CA ARG A 195 -18.16 -15.08 -16.56
C ARG A 195 -19.55 -14.62 -16.97
N LEU A 196 -19.73 -13.31 -17.16
CA LEU A 196 -20.93 -12.76 -17.79
C LEU A 196 -20.88 -13.11 -19.28
N GLY A 197 -21.23 -14.36 -19.60
CA GLY A 197 -21.15 -14.85 -20.98
C GLY A 197 -21.39 -16.34 -21.21
N THR A 198 -22.10 -17.06 -20.34
CA THR A 198 -22.75 -18.31 -20.76
C THR A 198 -24.20 -18.32 -20.31
N SER A 199 -25.04 -17.57 -21.03
CA SER A 199 -26.44 -17.98 -21.17
C SER A 199 -26.49 -19.12 -22.19
N PRO A 200 -27.20 -20.23 -21.90
CA PRO A 200 -27.56 -21.22 -22.93
C PRO A 200 -28.49 -20.61 -23.99
#